data_AF-A0A7U9SUS1-F1
#
_entry.id   AF-A0A7U9SUS1-F1
#
_cell.length_a   1.000
_cell.length_b   1.000
_cell.length_c   1.000
_cell.angle_alpha   90.00
_cell.angle_beta   90.00
_cell.angle_gamma   90.00
#
_symmetry.space_group_name_H-M   'P 1'
#
loop_
_entity.id
_entity.type
_entity.pdbx_description
1 polymer ?
#
loop_
_entity_poly.entity_id
_entity_poly.type
_entity_poly.pdbx_seq_one_letter_code
_entity_poly.pdbx_strand_id
1 'polypeptide(L)'
;MYITASTYGGMDWHDSRTINEQLKSNGSYDIREDKVPEAIADDIAKDFPYVEDIREKVLQALSEKSNFHFMIKSREKDSLGNVYYKESACYEDDGRIYYEAEADFDGEKQTLTRNLAFGQVSYITTYHVEDIPDDQLGYIVTEDFLAPAKGVDLVERLYHDIFDELETAQDYADNLKLHGFKYPTSIVTFLVCNKESVLQTEWYKQQKEAMRLMEEKGQTYLDDSFHIFARRHIENLKKLSTKENA
;
A
#
# COMPACT_ATOMS: atom_id res chain seq x y z
N MET A 1 3.99 14.55 -11.15
CA MET A 1 3.39 13.19 -11.21
C MET A 1 3.52 12.53 -9.85
N TYR A 2 2.52 11.76 -9.44
CA TYR A 2 2.51 11.05 -8.15
C TYR A 2 2.39 9.55 -8.40
N ILE A 3 3.12 8.74 -7.63
CA ILE A 3 3.18 7.29 -7.83
C ILE A 3 2.78 6.54 -6.56
N THR A 4 1.70 5.78 -6.65
CA THR A 4 1.26 4.85 -5.60
C THR A 4 1.65 3.43 -5.98
N ALA A 5 2.34 2.73 -5.09
CA ALA A 5 2.57 1.30 -5.19
C ALA A 5 1.54 0.54 -4.36
N SER A 6 0.75 -0.29 -5.01
CA SER A 6 -0.24 -1.16 -4.36
C SER A 6 0.26 -2.60 -4.41
N THR A 7 0.59 -3.17 -3.25
CA THR A 7 1.08 -4.54 -3.12
C THR A 7 0.00 -5.43 -2.53
N TYR A 8 -0.43 -6.45 -3.28
CA TYR A 8 -1.36 -7.47 -2.82
C TYR A 8 -0.70 -8.84 -2.76
N GLY A 9 -0.87 -9.57 -1.66
CA GLY A 9 -0.39 -10.95 -1.56
C GLY A 9 -0.56 -11.59 -0.19
N GLY A 10 -0.38 -12.92 -0.14
CA GLY A 10 -0.53 -13.77 1.04
C GLY A 10 -0.56 -15.27 0.68
N MET A 11 -0.41 -16.13 1.68
CA MET A 11 -0.48 -17.60 1.58
C MET A 11 -1.89 -18.13 1.80
N ASP A 12 -2.59 -17.57 2.78
CA ASP A 12 -4.00 -17.78 3.06
C ASP A 12 -4.72 -16.44 3.23
N TRP A 13 -5.97 -16.45 3.68
CA TRP A 13 -6.75 -15.21 3.75
C TRP A 13 -6.34 -14.31 4.93
N HIS A 14 -5.73 -14.85 5.99
CA HIS A 14 -5.30 -14.09 7.17
C HIS A 14 -4.07 -13.23 6.90
N ASP A 15 -3.22 -13.65 5.97
CA ASP A 15 -2.03 -12.92 5.54
C ASP A 15 -2.19 -12.27 4.16
N SER A 16 -3.28 -12.57 3.42
CA SER A 16 -3.70 -11.83 2.22
C SER A 16 -4.06 -10.40 2.55
N ARG A 17 -3.21 -9.44 2.16
CA ARG A 17 -3.45 -8.01 2.40
C ARG A 17 -3.03 -7.17 1.21
N THR A 18 -3.74 -6.05 1.04
CA THR A 18 -3.30 -4.94 0.19
C THR A 18 -2.58 -3.91 1.06
N ILE A 19 -1.39 -3.49 0.66
CA ILE A 19 -0.63 -2.39 1.27
C ILE A 19 -0.42 -1.34 0.19
N ASN A 20 -0.78 -0.09 0.50
CA ASN A 20 -0.55 1.05 -0.37
C ASN A 20 0.61 1.88 0.16
N GLU A 21 1.55 2.24 -0.71
CA GLU A 21 2.70 3.09 -0.39
C GLU A 21 2.84 4.20 -1.43
N GLN A 22 3.31 5.37 -0.99
CA GLN A 22 3.60 6.50 -1.87
C GLN A 22 5.10 6.61 -2.11
N LEU A 23 5.52 6.59 -3.39
CA LEU A 23 6.93 6.72 -3.75
C LEU A 23 7.39 8.17 -3.62
N LYS A 24 8.66 8.33 -3.23
CA LYS A 24 9.38 9.62 -3.21
C LYS A 24 10.59 9.56 -4.14
N SER A 25 10.82 10.65 -4.87
CA SER A 25 12.09 10.89 -5.55
C SER A 25 12.79 12.08 -4.92
N ASN A 26 14.01 11.89 -4.41
CA ASN A 26 14.76 12.92 -3.68
C ASN A 26 13.96 13.58 -2.52
N GLY A 27 13.15 12.78 -1.82
CA GLY A 27 12.30 13.25 -0.71
C GLY A 27 11.00 13.95 -1.13
N SER A 28 10.79 14.20 -2.43
CA SER A 28 9.56 14.78 -2.98
C SER A 28 8.58 13.71 -3.42
N TYR A 29 7.29 13.93 -3.16
CA TYR A 29 6.20 13.14 -3.75
C TYR A 29 5.86 13.58 -5.18
N ASP A 30 6.13 14.84 -5.53
CA ASP A 30 6.02 15.32 -6.91
C ASP A 30 7.26 14.86 -7.70
N ILE A 31 7.03 13.90 -8.58
CA ILE A 31 8.02 13.29 -9.44
C ILE A 31 7.79 13.83 -10.86
N ARG A 32 8.83 14.38 -11.46
CA ARG A 32 8.79 14.82 -12.86
C ARG A 32 8.54 13.62 -13.78
N GLU A 33 7.82 13.82 -14.87
CA GLU A 33 7.47 12.75 -15.83
C GLU A 33 8.71 11.97 -16.30
N ASP A 34 9.79 12.67 -16.65
CA ASP A 34 11.07 12.06 -17.07
C ASP A 34 11.76 11.23 -15.99
N LYS A 35 11.32 11.37 -14.72
CA LYS A 35 11.86 10.69 -13.55
C LYS A 35 10.98 9.57 -13.01
N VAL A 36 9.79 9.38 -13.55
CA VAL A 36 8.90 8.27 -13.18
C VAL A 36 9.57 6.90 -13.36
N PRO A 37 10.22 6.59 -14.50
CA PRO A 37 10.88 5.29 -14.67
C PRO A 37 12.02 5.07 -13.67
N GLU A 38 12.78 6.12 -13.35
CA GLU A 38 13.86 6.06 -12.36
C GLU A 38 13.32 5.79 -10.97
N ALA A 39 12.21 6.43 -10.57
CA ALA A 39 11.58 6.20 -9.27
C ALA A 39 11.08 4.74 -9.10
N ILE A 40 10.48 4.15 -10.14
CA ILE A 40 10.06 2.74 -10.13
C ILE A 40 11.29 1.82 -10.07
N ALA A 41 12.32 2.11 -10.87
CA ALA A 41 13.55 1.31 -10.89
C ALA A 41 14.28 1.34 -9.55
N ASP A 42 14.36 2.50 -8.90
CA ASP A 42 14.97 2.66 -7.58
C ASP A 42 14.16 1.94 -6.49
N ASP A 43 12.83 1.98 -6.58
CA ASP A 43 11.93 1.26 -5.67
C ASP A 43 12.13 -0.27 -5.73
N ILE A 44 12.26 -0.84 -6.93
CA ILE A 44 12.52 -2.27 -7.11
C ILE A 44 13.97 -2.61 -6.71
N ALA A 45 14.95 -1.81 -7.14
CA ALA A 45 16.37 -2.08 -6.91
C ALA A 45 16.74 -2.11 -5.41
N LYS A 46 16.05 -1.32 -4.57
CA LYS A 46 16.28 -1.30 -3.12
C LYS A 46 16.08 -2.67 -2.47
N ASP A 47 15.15 -3.47 -3.00
CA ASP A 47 14.77 -4.77 -2.46
C ASP A 47 15.60 -5.92 -3.04
N PHE A 48 16.19 -5.72 -4.22
CA PHE A 48 16.96 -6.74 -4.94
C PHE A 48 18.40 -6.29 -5.30
N PRO A 49 19.20 -5.78 -4.34
CA PRO A 49 20.51 -5.18 -4.64
C PRO A 49 21.57 -6.18 -5.15
N TYR A 50 21.29 -7.48 -5.09
CA TYR A 50 22.17 -8.56 -5.55
C TYR A 50 21.91 -8.98 -7.00
N VAL A 51 20.86 -8.46 -7.63
CA VAL A 51 20.55 -8.74 -9.03
C VAL A 51 21.35 -7.76 -9.87
N GLU A 52 22.30 -8.30 -10.65
CA GLU A 52 23.16 -7.50 -11.53
C GLU A 52 22.32 -6.64 -12.47
N ASP A 53 22.65 -5.35 -12.52
CA ASP A 53 22.02 -4.34 -13.36
C ASP A 53 20.48 -4.29 -13.24
N ILE A 54 19.92 -4.59 -12.06
CA ILE A 54 18.46 -4.64 -11.86
C ILE A 54 17.79 -3.31 -12.23
N ARG A 55 18.43 -2.19 -11.88
CA ARG A 55 17.91 -0.86 -12.15
C ARG A 55 17.81 -0.62 -13.66
N GLU A 56 18.88 -0.94 -14.39
CA GLU A 56 18.96 -0.82 -15.85
C GLU A 56 17.96 -1.76 -16.54
N LYS A 57 17.79 -2.99 -16.03
CA LYS A 57 16.79 -3.95 -16.53
C LYS A 57 15.36 -3.43 -16.37
N VAL A 58 15.03 -2.84 -15.23
CA VAL A 58 13.71 -2.21 -15.02
C VAL A 58 13.51 -1.04 -15.98
N LEU A 59 14.49 -0.16 -16.12
CA LEU A 59 14.42 0.97 -17.06
C LEU A 59 14.24 0.50 -18.50
N GLN A 60 14.98 -0.51 -18.92
CA GLN A 60 14.85 -1.12 -20.25
C GLN A 60 13.45 -1.72 -20.44
N ALA A 61 12.95 -2.49 -19.45
CA ALA A 61 11.63 -3.10 -19.50
C ALA A 61 10.51 -2.07 -19.63
N LEU A 62 10.57 -0.99 -18.86
CA LEU A 62 9.62 0.13 -18.95
C LEU A 62 9.67 0.80 -20.33
N SER A 63 10.87 1.05 -20.86
CA SER A 63 11.05 1.72 -22.16
C SER A 63 10.61 0.84 -23.33
N GLU A 64 10.91 -0.46 -23.29
CA GLU A 64 10.65 -1.41 -24.38
C GLU A 64 9.31 -2.13 -24.24
N LYS A 65 8.58 -1.91 -23.13
CA LYS A 65 7.38 -2.68 -22.76
C LYS A 65 7.65 -4.18 -22.75
N SER A 66 8.81 -4.56 -22.22
CA SER A 66 9.27 -5.94 -22.16
C SER A 66 9.22 -6.48 -20.74
N ASN A 67 9.40 -7.79 -20.62
CA ASN A 67 9.34 -8.50 -19.35
C ASN A 67 10.69 -9.15 -19.09
N PHE A 68 11.08 -9.21 -17.82
CA PHE A 68 12.22 -10.03 -17.41
C PHE A 68 11.93 -10.75 -16.11
N HIS A 69 12.64 -11.87 -15.96
CA HIS A 69 12.49 -12.82 -14.88
C HIS A 69 13.82 -12.96 -14.13
N PHE A 70 13.77 -13.08 -12.81
CA PHE A 70 14.96 -13.29 -11.99
C PHE A 70 14.67 -14.09 -10.71
N MET A 71 15.70 -14.82 -10.24
CA MET A 71 15.65 -15.52 -8.96
C MET A 71 15.71 -14.53 -7.78
N ILE A 72 14.83 -14.71 -6.80
CA ILE A 72 14.96 -14.05 -5.50
C ILE A 72 15.94 -14.85 -4.64
N LYS A 73 16.88 -14.18 -4.00
CA LYS A 73 17.86 -14.79 -3.08
C LYS A 73 17.47 -14.52 -1.64
N SER A 74 17.70 -15.50 -0.77
CA SER A 74 17.46 -15.35 0.66
C SER A 74 18.59 -14.54 1.31
N ARG A 75 18.23 -13.49 2.04
CA ARG A 75 19.18 -12.66 2.79
C ARG A 75 19.55 -13.37 4.10
N GLU A 76 20.81 -13.76 4.24
CA GLU A 76 21.36 -14.39 5.44
C GLU A 76 22.45 -13.52 6.08
N LYS A 77 22.79 -13.81 7.35
CA LYS A 77 23.91 -13.19 8.04
C LYS A 77 24.90 -14.27 8.45
N ASP A 78 26.19 -14.02 8.22
CA ASP A 78 27.25 -14.89 8.71
C ASP A 78 27.45 -14.72 10.23
N SER A 79 28.36 -15.51 10.80
CA SER A 79 28.69 -15.45 12.24
C SER A 79 29.31 -14.12 12.69
N LEU A 80 29.75 -13.28 11.75
CA LEU A 80 30.29 -11.94 11.98
C LEU A 80 29.25 -10.84 11.75
N GLY A 81 28.03 -11.20 11.33
CA GLY A 81 26.93 -10.29 11.05
C GLY A 81 26.94 -9.69 9.63
N ASN A 82 27.84 -10.12 8.74
CA ASN A 82 27.87 -9.67 7.35
C ASN A 82 26.71 -10.29 6.59
N VAL A 83 26.09 -9.48 5.73
CA VAL A 83 24.97 -9.91 4.90
C VAL A 83 25.51 -10.62 3.65
N TYR A 84 24.96 -11.79 3.34
CA TYR A 84 25.14 -12.44 2.05
C TYR A 84 23.79 -12.92 1.51
N TYR A 85 23.76 -13.22 0.20
CA TYR A 85 22.55 -13.61 -0.51
C TYR A 85 22.70 -15.03 -1.03
N LYS A 86 21.96 -15.95 -0.42
CA LYS A 86 21.96 -17.37 -0.76
C LYS A 86 20.98 -17.64 -1.89
N GLU A 87 21.40 -18.47 -2.84
CA GLU A 87 20.54 -18.90 -3.94
C GLU A 87 19.34 -19.70 -3.42
N SER A 88 18.19 -19.49 -4.05
CA SER A 88 16.97 -20.23 -3.74
C SER A 88 17.07 -21.65 -4.30
N ALA A 89 16.33 -22.59 -3.69
CA ALA A 89 16.23 -23.92 -4.28
C ALA A 89 15.62 -23.82 -5.68
N CYS A 90 15.97 -24.75 -6.56
CA CYS A 90 15.38 -24.84 -7.88
C CYS A 90 15.17 -26.29 -8.29
N TYR A 91 14.27 -26.50 -9.25
CA TYR A 91 14.15 -27.76 -9.97
C TYR A 91 13.99 -27.48 -11.45
N GLU A 92 14.35 -28.47 -12.27
CA GLU A 92 14.13 -28.43 -13.71
C GLU A 92 12.94 -29.33 -14.04
N ASP A 93 11.98 -28.80 -14.79
CA ASP A 93 10.86 -29.55 -15.34
C ASP A 93 10.52 -29.01 -16.74
N ASP A 94 10.24 -29.90 -17.67
CA ASP A 94 9.98 -29.58 -19.10
C ASP A 94 11.02 -28.62 -19.73
N GLY A 95 12.30 -28.75 -19.36
CA GLY A 95 13.39 -27.91 -19.87
C GLY A 95 13.39 -26.46 -19.35
N ARG A 96 12.56 -26.16 -18.35
CA ARG A 96 12.51 -24.88 -17.64
C ARG A 96 13.03 -25.05 -16.21
N ILE A 97 13.82 -24.08 -15.74
CA ILE A 97 14.22 -23.98 -14.34
C ILE A 97 13.14 -23.20 -13.59
N TYR A 98 12.63 -23.78 -12.51
CA TYR A 98 11.71 -23.17 -11.57
C TYR A 98 12.45 -22.86 -10.27
N TYR A 99 12.37 -21.62 -9.79
CA TYR A 99 12.98 -21.26 -8.52
C TYR A 99 11.94 -21.29 -7.40
N GLU A 100 12.39 -21.65 -6.21
CA GLU A 100 11.57 -21.59 -4.99
C GLU A 100 11.08 -20.17 -4.73
N ALA A 101 11.92 -19.18 -5.02
CA ALA A 101 11.57 -17.77 -4.98
C ALA A 101 12.06 -17.08 -6.25
N GLU A 102 11.14 -16.47 -6.98
CA GLU A 102 11.37 -15.79 -8.25
C GLU A 102 10.52 -14.53 -8.36
N ALA A 103 10.93 -13.63 -9.25
CA ALA A 103 10.19 -12.44 -9.59
C ALA A 103 10.15 -12.22 -11.10
N ASP A 104 9.03 -11.68 -11.54
CA ASP A 104 8.77 -11.25 -12.90
C ASP A 104 8.38 -9.77 -12.87
N PHE A 105 9.08 -8.95 -13.64
CA PHE A 105 8.68 -7.56 -13.86
C PHE A 105 8.10 -7.42 -15.26
N ASP A 106 6.87 -6.91 -15.34
CA ASP A 106 6.16 -6.57 -16.57
C ASP A 106 6.21 -5.06 -16.79
N GLY A 107 7.05 -4.63 -17.74
CA GLY A 107 7.27 -3.21 -18.03
C GLY A 107 6.09 -2.53 -18.72
N GLU A 108 5.23 -3.28 -19.41
CA GLU A 108 4.01 -2.73 -20.01
C GLU A 108 2.97 -2.40 -18.94
N LYS A 109 2.78 -3.32 -18.00
CA LYS A 109 1.80 -3.18 -16.90
C LYS A 109 2.35 -2.46 -15.67
N GLN A 110 3.66 -2.19 -15.65
CA GLN A 110 4.35 -1.65 -14.47
C GLN A 110 4.05 -2.49 -13.23
N THR A 111 4.26 -3.79 -13.34
CA THR A 111 3.89 -4.75 -12.30
C THR A 111 5.08 -5.64 -11.95
N LEU A 112 5.40 -5.73 -10.66
CA LEU A 112 6.35 -6.70 -10.12
C LEU A 112 5.57 -7.84 -9.45
N THR A 113 5.68 -9.05 -9.99
CA THR A 113 5.15 -10.27 -9.38
C THR A 113 6.28 -11.01 -8.70
N ARG A 114 6.09 -11.40 -7.43
CA ARG A 114 7.02 -12.21 -6.65
C ARG A 114 6.33 -13.51 -6.32
N ASN A 115 6.85 -14.62 -6.82
CA ASN A 115 6.38 -15.96 -6.50
C ASN A 115 7.34 -16.59 -5.50
N LEU A 116 6.82 -17.03 -4.36
CA LEU A 116 7.57 -17.65 -3.28
C LEU A 116 7.03 -19.06 -3.02
N ALA A 117 7.87 -19.92 -2.44
CA ALA A 117 7.56 -21.33 -2.20
C ALA A 117 7.02 -22.04 -3.45
N PHE A 118 7.73 -21.89 -4.58
CA PHE A 118 7.32 -22.43 -5.89
C PHE A 118 5.91 -21.99 -6.32
N GLY A 119 5.57 -20.72 -6.05
CA GLY A 119 4.30 -20.12 -6.44
C GLY A 119 3.12 -20.39 -5.50
N GLN A 120 3.36 -21.02 -4.34
CA GLN A 120 2.32 -21.18 -3.30
C GLN A 120 1.95 -19.85 -2.64
N VAL A 121 2.86 -18.87 -2.67
CA VAL A 121 2.63 -17.52 -2.16
C VAL A 121 3.01 -16.54 -3.26
N SER A 122 2.14 -15.57 -3.55
CA SER A 122 2.44 -14.52 -4.52
C SER A 122 2.19 -13.14 -3.93
N TYR A 123 3.08 -12.21 -4.27
CA TYR A 123 2.90 -10.77 -4.04
C TYR A 123 2.98 -10.06 -5.37
N ILE A 124 2.01 -9.20 -5.65
CA ILE A 124 1.92 -8.41 -6.87
C ILE A 124 1.93 -6.95 -6.46
N THR A 125 2.98 -6.23 -6.86
CA THR A 125 3.10 -4.78 -6.70
C THR A 125 2.79 -4.12 -8.03
N THR A 126 1.76 -3.27 -8.06
CA THR A 126 1.42 -2.45 -9.23
C THR A 126 1.77 -1.00 -8.96
N TYR A 127 2.43 -0.35 -9.92
CA TYR A 127 2.73 1.08 -9.85
C TYR A 127 1.67 1.88 -10.59
N HIS A 128 1.00 2.78 -9.87
CA HIS A 128 -0.03 3.67 -10.39
C HIS A 128 0.53 5.09 -10.48
N VAL A 129 0.68 5.61 -11.70
CA VAL A 129 1.17 6.96 -11.96
C VAL A 129 0.01 7.88 -12.29
N GLU A 130 -0.16 8.95 -11.54
CA GLU A 130 -1.20 9.95 -11.76
C GLU A 130 -0.59 11.36 -11.93
N ASP A 131 -1.09 12.09 -12.92
CA ASP A 131 -0.84 13.52 -13.07
C ASP A 131 -1.97 14.29 -12.39
N ILE A 132 -1.66 14.98 -11.29
CA ILE A 132 -2.65 15.63 -10.44
C ILE A 132 -2.43 17.15 -10.51
N PRO A 133 -3.43 17.94 -10.97
CA PRO A 133 -3.34 19.40 -10.94
C PRO A 133 -3.12 19.95 -9.52
N ASP A 134 -2.32 21.01 -9.39
CA ASP A 134 -1.96 21.60 -8.09
C ASP A 134 -3.18 22.00 -7.24
N ASP A 135 -4.25 22.50 -7.87
CA ASP A 135 -5.50 22.89 -7.19
C ASP A 135 -6.35 21.68 -6.75
N GLN A 136 -6.10 20.51 -7.34
CA GLN A 136 -6.74 19.25 -7.02
C GLN A 136 -5.90 18.34 -6.11
N LEU A 137 -4.65 18.72 -5.82
CA LEU A 137 -3.78 17.97 -4.94
C LEU A 137 -4.31 17.94 -3.51
N GLY A 138 -4.28 16.76 -2.90
CA GLY A 138 -4.59 16.59 -1.48
C GLY A 138 -3.90 15.37 -0.89
N TYR A 139 -3.94 15.28 0.44
CA TYR A 139 -3.28 14.22 1.20
C TYR A 139 -4.27 13.51 2.11
N ILE A 140 -4.25 12.18 2.06
CA ILE A 140 -5.11 11.31 2.85
C ILE A 140 -4.25 10.55 3.84
N VAL A 141 -4.73 10.50 5.08
CA VAL A 141 -4.16 9.65 6.13
C VAL A 141 -5.25 8.71 6.61
N THR A 142 -5.01 7.40 6.49
CA THR A 142 -5.94 6.37 6.91
C THR A 142 -5.34 5.46 7.96
N GLU A 143 -6.22 4.88 8.77
CA GLU A 143 -5.94 3.62 9.45
C GLU A 143 -6.42 2.47 8.55
N ASP A 144 -5.47 1.66 8.09
CA ASP A 144 -5.71 0.56 7.18
C ASP A 144 -5.76 -0.75 7.95
N PHE A 145 -6.95 -1.36 8.00
CA PHE A 145 -7.15 -2.67 8.61
C PHE A 145 -6.85 -3.76 7.58
N LEU A 146 -5.79 -4.52 7.84
CA LEU A 146 -5.28 -5.54 6.93
C LEU A 146 -6.04 -6.85 7.15
N ALA A 147 -6.67 -7.36 6.10
CA ALA A 147 -7.39 -8.63 6.07
C ALA A 147 -8.43 -8.81 7.20
N PRO A 148 -9.38 -7.88 7.43
CA PRO A 148 -10.22 -7.89 8.63
C PRO A 148 -11.20 -9.07 8.71
N ALA A 149 -11.51 -9.70 7.58
CA ALA A 149 -12.36 -10.88 7.50
C ALA A 149 -12.05 -11.69 6.24
N LYS A 150 -12.43 -12.97 6.23
CA LYS A 150 -12.22 -13.84 5.05
C LYS A 150 -12.89 -13.24 3.81
N GLY A 151 -12.10 -13.04 2.76
CA GLY A 151 -12.55 -12.44 1.50
C GLY A 151 -12.60 -10.92 1.50
N VAL A 152 -12.05 -10.26 2.53
CA VAL A 152 -11.86 -8.81 2.60
C VAL A 152 -10.37 -8.56 2.80
N ASP A 153 -9.72 -7.95 1.82
CA ASP A 153 -8.28 -7.70 1.77
C ASP A 153 -7.85 -6.48 2.58
N LEU A 154 -8.54 -5.35 2.40
CA LEU A 154 -8.20 -4.07 3.00
C LEU A 154 -9.48 -3.30 3.37
N VAL A 155 -9.50 -2.71 4.56
CA VAL A 155 -10.51 -1.71 4.93
C VAL A 155 -9.82 -0.46 5.44
N GLU A 156 -9.91 0.60 4.65
CA GLU A 156 -9.34 1.91 4.95
C GLU A 156 -10.32 2.73 5.78
N ARG A 157 -9.86 3.29 6.89
CA ARG A 157 -10.64 4.17 7.77
C ARG A 157 -10.05 5.56 7.79
N LEU A 158 -10.91 6.54 7.52
CA LEU A 158 -10.57 7.95 7.49
C LEU A 158 -11.23 8.65 8.67
N TYR A 159 -10.44 9.39 9.44
CA TYR A 159 -10.88 10.07 10.66
C TYR A 159 -10.67 11.59 10.62
N HIS A 160 -10.22 12.10 9.48
CA HIS A 160 -10.06 13.51 9.18
C HIS A 160 -10.49 13.78 7.73
N ASP A 161 -10.78 15.03 7.38
CA ASP A 161 -10.96 15.42 5.97
C ASP A 161 -9.64 15.30 5.17
N ILE A 162 -9.71 15.40 3.85
CA ILE A 162 -8.51 15.48 3.01
C ILE A 162 -7.73 16.73 3.39
N PHE A 163 -6.43 16.60 3.60
CA PHE A 163 -5.56 17.72 3.90
C PHE A 163 -5.14 18.43 2.61
N ASP A 164 -5.13 19.76 2.62
CA ASP A 164 -4.55 20.57 1.55
C ASP A 164 -3.03 20.74 1.69
N GLU A 165 -2.51 20.69 2.93
CA GLU A 165 -1.12 20.96 3.24
C GLU A 165 -0.38 19.67 3.65
N LEU A 166 0.76 19.41 2.98
CA LEU A 166 1.57 18.22 3.20
C LEU A 166 2.07 18.09 4.65
N GLU A 167 2.58 19.19 5.23
CA GLU A 167 3.15 19.20 6.57
C GLU A 167 2.10 18.82 7.62
N THR A 168 0.89 19.38 7.51
CA THR A 168 -0.24 19.07 8.39
C THR A 168 -0.67 17.60 8.28
N ALA A 169 -0.71 17.07 7.06
CA ALA A 169 -1.05 15.66 6.84
C ALA A 169 0.01 14.73 7.43
N GLN A 170 1.30 15.06 7.28
CA GLN A 170 2.40 14.27 7.83
C GLN A 170 2.41 14.29 9.36
N ASP A 171 2.23 15.47 9.98
CA ASP A 171 2.11 15.58 11.44
C ASP A 171 0.92 14.76 11.96
N TYR A 172 -0.22 14.78 11.26
CA TYR A 172 -1.36 13.93 11.62
C TYR A 172 -1.03 12.45 11.51
N ALA A 173 -0.35 12.01 10.44
CA ALA A 173 0.06 10.61 10.25
C ALA A 173 1.00 10.12 11.35
N ASP A 174 2.00 10.92 11.71
CA ASP A 174 2.99 10.58 12.73
C ASP A 174 2.37 10.45 14.13
N ASN A 175 1.26 11.14 14.37
CA ASN A 175 0.56 11.18 15.65
C ASN A 175 -0.76 10.38 15.68
N LEU A 176 -1.16 9.73 14.58
CA LEU A 176 -2.42 8.99 14.50
C LEU A 176 -2.39 7.79 15.45
N LYS A 177 -3.32 7.77 16.40
CA LYS A 177 -3.45 6.67 17.36
C LYS A 177 -4.26 5.53 16.74
N LEU A 178 -3.60 4.40 16.50
CA LEU A 178 -4.23 3.19 15.99
C LEU A 178 -5.06 2.44 17.04
N HIS A 179 -6.03 1.65 16.57
CA HIS A 179 -6.75 0.70 17.40
C HIS A 179 -5.84 -0.46 17.82
N GLY A 180 -5.79 -0.74 19.12
CA GLY A 180 -4.98 -1.82 19.70
C GLY A 180 -5.61 -3.21 19.60
N PHE A 181 -6.26 -3.57 18.48
CA PHE A 181 -6.85 -4.89 18.33
C PHE A 181 -5.77 -5.97 18.25
N LYS A 182 -6.04 -7.15 18.83
CA LYS A 182 -5.17 -8.32 18.64
C LYS A 182 -5.18 -8.80 17.17
N TYR A 183 -6.34 -8.69 16.53
CA TYR A 183 -6.56 -8.94 15.12
C TYR A 183 -7.90 -8.29 14.70
N PRO A 184 -8.01 -7.71 13.49
CA PRO A 184 -6.92 -7.48 12.52
C PRO A 184 -5.91 -6.46 13.05
N THR A 185 -4.67 -6.55 12.56
CA THR A 185 -3.68 -5.49 12.74
C THR A 185 -4.05 -4.33 11.82
N SER A 186 -3.86 -3.10 12.29
CA SER A 186 -3.96 -1.92 11.44
C SER A 186 -2.62 -1.20 11.33
N ILE A 187 -2.46 -0.44 10.25
CA ILE A 187 -1.30 0.41 9.99
C ILE A 187 -1.76 1.84 9.66
N VAL A 188 -0.88 2.82 9.85
CA VAL A 188 -1.10 4.16 9.30
C VAL A 188 -0.66 4.13 7.84
N THR A 189 -1.50 4.63 6.94
CA THR A 189 -1.19 4.81 5.53
C THR A 189 -1.31 6.28 5.16
N PHE A 190 -0.33 6.79 4.41
CA PHE A 190 -0.28 8.16 3.90
C PHE A 190 -0.26 8.12 2.37
N LEU A 191 -1.22 8.78 1.72
CA LEU A 191 -1.35 8.81 0.27
C LEU A 191 -1.53 10.23 -0.25
N VAL A 192 -0.90 10.51 -1.39
CA VAL A 192 -1.25 11.67 -2.21
C VAL A 192 -2.44 11.28 -3.09
N CYS A 193 -3.39 12.19 -3.27
CA CYS A 193 -4.59 11.91 -4.04
C CYS A 193 -5.05 13.11 -4.87
N ASN A 194 -5.78 12.82 -5.94
CA ASN A 194 -6.62 13.80 -6.62
C ASN A 194 -7.92 13.98 -5.82
N LYS A 195 -8.11 15.16 -5.22
CA LYS A 195 -9.29 15.51 -4.42
C LYS A 195 -10.58 15.31 -5.19
N GLU A 196 -10.66 15.80 -6.43
CA GLU A 196 -11.89 15.71 -7.21
C GLU A 196 -12.30 14.25 -7.42
N SER A 197 -11.34 13.39 -7.79
CA SER A 197 -11.54 11.95 -7.96
C SER A 197 -12.02 11.30 -6.66
N VAL A 198 -11.32 11.54 -5.54
CA VAL A 198 -11.64 10.91 -4.25
C VAL A 198 -13.01 11.33 -3.73
N LEU A 199 -13.37 12.62 -3.82
CA LEU A 199 -14.65 13.16 -3.35
C LEU A 199 -15.87 12.44 -3.97
N GLN A 200 -15.72 11.91 -5.19
CA GLN A 200 -16.80 11.20 -5.87
C GLN A 200 -16.96 9.74 -5.44
N THR A 201 -15.95 9.15 -4.79
CA THR A 201 -15.96 7.74 -4.41
C THR A 201 -17.02 7.46 -3.33
N GLU A 202 -17.63 6.28 -3.41
CA GLU A 202 -18.58 5.82 -2.39
C GLU A 202 -17.88 5.59 -1.05
N TRP A 203 -16.62 5.12 -1.08
CA TRP A 203 -15.79 5.00 0.11
C TRP A 203 -15.70 6.34 0.85
N TYR A 204 -15.31 7.41 0.17
CA TYR A 204 -15.13 8.72 0.80
C TYR A 204 -16.43 9.26 1.38
N LYS A 205 -17.54 9.14 0.64
CA LYS A 205 -18.88 9.54 1.08
C LYS A 205 -19.28 8.82 2.37
N GLN A 206 -18.98 7.53 2.49
CA GLN A 206 -19.24 6.77 3.72
C GLN A 206 -18.35 7.21 4.87
N GLN A 207 -17.06 7.48 4.64
CA GLN A 207 -16.19 8.00 5.69
C GLN A 207 -16.65 9.37 6.20
N LYS A 208 -17.04 10.28 5.28
CA LYS A 208 -17.61 11.60 5.63
C LYS A 208 -18.88 11.49 6.46
N GLU A 209 -19.79 10.59 6.12
CA GLU A 209 -21.00 10.38 6.93
C GLU A 209 -20.68 9.81 8.31
N ALA A 210 -19.72 8.89 8.42
CA ALA A 210 -19.26 8.40 9.72
C ALA A 210 -18.67 9.53 10.56
N MET A 211 -17.82 10.38 9.98
CA MET A 211 -17.23 11.55 10.67
C MET A 211 -18.29 12.55 11.12
N ARG A 212 -19.24 12.89 10.25
CA ARG A 212 -20.36 13.79 10.58
C ARG A 212 -21.18 13.26 11.76
N LEU A 213 -21.48 11.95 11.77
CA LEU A 213 -22.21 11.32 12.87
C LEU A 213 -21.38 11.24 14.16
N MET A 214 -20.07 10.98 14.07
CA MET A 214 -19.18 11.04 15.24
C MET A 214 -19.24 12.43 15.89
N GLU A 215 -19.14 13.49 15.08
CA GLU A 215 -19.27 14.87 15.57
C GLU A 215 -20.65 15.14 16.20
N GLU A 216 -21.74 14.77 15.51
CA GLU A 216 -23.13 14.94 15.99
C GLU A 216 -23.39 14.22 17.33
N LYS A 217 -22.79 13.04 17.51
CA LYS A 217 -22.93 12.23 18.73
C LYS A 217 -21.87 12.56 19.78
N GLY A 218 -20.92 13.44 19.47
CA GLY A 218 -19.76 13.72 20.32
C GLY A 218 -18.91 12.48 20.62
N GLN A 219 -18.85 11.56 19.65
CA GLN A 219 -18.01 10.36 19.69
C GLN A 219 -16.69 10.61 18.98
N THR A 220 -15.66 9.86 19.36
CA THR A 220 -14.41 9.73 18.63
C THR A 220 -14.32 8.37 17.95
N TYR A 221 -13.37 8.23 17.03
CA TYR A 221 -13.11 6.93 16.41
C TYR A 221 -12.58 5.88 17.39
N LEU A 222 -12.14 6.26 18.60
CA LEU A 222 -11.64 5.36 19.64
C LEU A 222 -12.71 4.94 20.65
N ASP A 223 -13.95 5.42 20.50
CA ASP A 223 -15.04 5.09 21.40
C ASP A 223 -15.68 3.74 21.05
N ASP A 224 -16.42 3.16 22.00
CA ASP A 224 -17.04 1.83 21.87
C ASP A 224 -18.03 1.70 20.70
N SER A 225 -18.49 2.81 20.13
CA SER A 225 -19.34 2.79 18.93
C SER A 225 -18.61 2.36 17.67
N PHE A 226 -17.28 2.40 17.68
CA PHE A 226 -16.44 2.13 16.53
C PHE A 226 -16.72 0.77 15.90
N HIS A 227 -16.61 0.73 14.57
CA HIS A 227 -16.60 -0.50 13.81
C HIS A 227 -15.67 -0.36 12.61
N ILE A 228 -14.89 -1.40 12.33
CA ILE A 228 -13.93 -1.43 11.19
C ILE A 228 -14.65 -1.15 9.87
N PHE A 229 -15.79 -1.79 9.59
CA PHE A 229 -16.60 -1.44 8.42
C PHE A 229 -17.40 -0.16 8.62
N ALA A 230 -17.16 0.85 7.76
CA ALA A 230 -17.80 2.17 7.81
C ALA A 230 -19.32 2.12 7.93
N ARG A 231 -19.96 1.29 7.09
CA ARG A 231 -21.41 1.11 7.11
C ARG A 231 -21.94 0.68 8.48
N ARG A 232 -21.28 -0.28 9.13
CA ARG A 232 -21.70 -0.77 10.44
C ARG A 232 -21.37 0.23 11.55
N HIS A 233 -20.29 0.99 11.40
CA HIS A 233 -19.98 2.10 12.31
C HIS A 233 -21.09 3.17 12.26
N ILE A 234 -21.52 3.56 11.06
CA ILE A 234 -22.65 4.49 10.85
C ILE A 234 -23.93 3.95 11.51
N GLU A 235 -24.24 2.66 11.34
CA GLU A 235 -25.40 2.04 11.98
C GLU A 235 -25.32 2.06 13.52
N ASN A 236 -24.13 1.89 14.09
CA ASN A 236 -23.91 2.01 15.53
C ASN A 236 -24.13 3.46 16.01
N LEU A 237 -23.52 4.44 15.33
CA LEU A 237 -23.63 5.86 15.67
C LEU A 237 -25.08 6.36 15.61
N LYS A 238 -25.87 5.90 14.61
CA LYS A 238 -27.29 6.24 14.49
C LYS A 238 -28.15 5.76 15.66
N LYS A 239 -27.71 4.75 16.42
CA LYS A 239 -28.43 4.23 17.61
C LYS A 239 -28.16 5.04 18.87
N LEU A 240 -27.14 5.90 18.86
CA LEU A 240 -26.79 6.73 20.01
C LEU A 240 -27.72 7.95 20.11
N SER A 241 -28.06 8.33 21.34
CA SER A 241 -28.71 9.61 21.63
C SER A 241 -27.77 10.77 21.29
N THR A 242 -28.31 11.90 20.84
CA THR A 242 -27.54 13.13 20.66
C THR A 242 -27.08 13.68 22.01
N LYS A 243 -25.91 14.33 22.02
CA LYS A 243 -25.31 14.92 23.24
C LYS A 243 -26.18 16.01 23.87
N GLU A 244 -27.11 16.61 23.13
CA GLU A 244 -28.08 17.58 23.63
C GLU A 244 -29.16 16.98 24.54
N ASN A 245 -29.28 15.65 24.60
CA ASN A 245 -30.28 14.93 25.39
C ASN A 245 -29.68 14.02 26.49
N ALA A 246 -28.40 14.21 26.84
CA ALA A 246 -27.68 13.44 27.86
C ALA A 246 -27.37 14.26 29.12
#